data_AF-A0A353NB37-F1
#
_entry.id   AF-A0A353NB37-F1
#
_cell.length_a   1.000
_cell.length_b   1.000
_cell.length_c   1.000
_cell.angle_alpha   90.00
_cell.angle_beta   90.00
_cell.angle_gamma   90.00
#
_symmetry.space_group_name_H-M   'P 1'
#
loop_
_entity.id
_entity.type
_entity.pdbx_description
1 polymer ?
#
loop_
_entity_poly.entity_id
_entity_poly.type
_entity_poly.pdbx_seq_one_letter_code
_entity_poly.pdbx_strand_id
1 'polypeptide(L)'
;GRPAKAEAVLGSMLSEPRLGHNRILPFLVALAQADCAYSQQREEEARDLCARAFAAARKEGLWIPFGLSNKRLSVVCSRALQAEIEKEMVLEMIKRWNLKPSTIDSASEPQPWPIRIVVLGRFSIHCREEPLTLSAKAPKKPLELLSLLICAGQNGILRETAADKLWPDSDGDRAIRALNTTVHRLRRLLGDDEVVAQQGGHLMLNKERCWVDCWRFQSLAHRSKGPVQPETAEKICAEALSLYQGEYSIGYGLSAAVRYANQLHNYWLDVVAATLPASAARGFSEDAGRAIRQA
;
A
#
# COMPACT_ATOMS: atom_id res chain seq x y z
N GLY A 1 11.31 -7.98 -10.50
CA GLY A 1 11.58 -8.81 -11.69
C GLY A 1 13.08 -8.96 -11.85
N ARG A 2 13.57 -9.97 -12.58
CA ARG A 2 15.03 -10.22 -12.76
C ARG A 2 15.66 -9.11 -13.64
N PRO A 3 16.36 -8.12 -13.08
CA PRO A 3 16.71 -6.90 -13.83
C PRO A 3 17.86 -7.14 -14.81
N ALA A 4 18.85 -7.97 -14.44
CA ALA A 4 19.96 -8.35 -15.31
C ALA A 4 19.53 -9.05 -16.62
N LYS A 5 18.46 -9.86 -16.58
CA LYS A 5 17.89 -10.47 -17.80
C LYS A 5 17.20 -9.45 -18.69
N ALA A 6 16.57 -8.42 -18.10
CA ALA A 6 15.93 -7.36 -18.85
C ALA A 6 16.97 -6.47 -19.55
N GLU A 7 18.06 -6.12 -18.87
CA GLU A 7 19.15 -5.31 -19.45
C GLU A 7 19.81 -5.98 -20.66
N ALA A 8 20.05 -7.29 -20.60
CA ALA A 8 20.58 -8.05 -21.73
C ALA A 8 19.66 -8.00 -22.98
N VAL A 9 18.34 -8.08 -22.77
CA VAL A 9 17.34 -7.98 -23.86
C VAL A 9 17.22 -6.55 -24.38
N LEU A 10 17.31 -5.54 -23.51
CA LEU A 10 17.27 -4.13 -23.90
C LEU A 10 18.51 -3.72 -24.72
N GLY A 11 19.68 -4.26 -24.37
CA GLY A 11 20.93 -4.05 -25.12
C GLY A 11 20.92 -4.66 -26.53
N SER A 12 20.29 -5.83 -26.71
CA SER A 12 20.16 -6.45 -28.04
C SER A 12 19.15 -5.70 -28.93
N MET A 13 18.10 -5.10 -28.36
CA MET A 13 17.13 -4.31 -29.11
C MET A 13 17.71 -3.02 -29.72
N LEU A 14 18.65 -2.35 -29.03
CA LEU A 14 19.31 -1.15 -29.56
C LEU A 14 20.32 -1.46 -30.67
N SER A 15 20.88 -2.68 -30.65
CA SER A 15 21.88 -3.13 -31.63
C SER A 15 21.25 -3.71 -32.91
N GLU A 16 19.92 -3.86 -32.96
CA GLU A 16 19.20 -4.43 -34.10
C GLU A 16 19.11 -3.42 -35.27
N PRO A 17 19.77 -3.67 -36.42
CA PRO A 17 19.85 -2.71 -37.53
C PRO A 17 18.48 -2.33 -38.10
N ARG A 18 17.50 -3.25 -38.02
CA ARG A 18 16.13 -3.03 -38.51
C ARG A 18 15.38 -1.96 -37.70
N LEU A 19 15.80 -1.70 -36.46
CA LEU A 19 15.15 -0.77 -35.56
C LEU A 19 15.81 0.62 -35.53
N GLY A 20 16.89 0.83 -36.29
CA GLY A 20 17.70 2.06 -36.28
C GLY A 20 16.96 3.36 -36.66
N HIS A 21 15.81 3.26 -37.31
CA HIS A 21 14.97 4.43 -37.67
C HIS A 21 13.88 4.74 -36.64
N ASN A 22 13.69 3.89 -35.62
CA ASN A 22 12.64 4.04 -34.64
C ASN A 22 13.02 5.07 -33.57
N ARG A 23 12.44 6.26 -33.64
CA ARG A 23 12.72 7.37 -32.72
C ARG A 23 12.16 7.16 -31.30
N ILE A 24 11.24 6.21 -31.13
CA ILE A 24 10.59 5.89 -29.85
C ILE A 24 11.43 4.89 -29.05
N LEU A 25 12.11 3.97 -29.74
CA LEU A 25 12.81 2.86 -29.10
C LEU A 25 13.94 3.31 -28.14
N PRO A 26 14.79 4.31 -28.48
CA PRO A 26 15.80 4.81 -27.55
C PRO A 26 15.21 5.35 -26.24
N PHE A 27 14.06 6.03 -26.31
CA PHE A 27 13.34 6.51 -25.14
C PHE A 27 12.86 5.34 -24.27
N LEU A 28 12.17 4.36 -24.85
CA LEU A 28 11.63 3.21 -24.12
C LEU A 28 12.74 2.38 -23.46
N VAL A 29 13.85 2.18 -24.18
CA VAL A 29 15.00 1.44 -23.66
C VAL A 29 15.67 2.19 -22.53
N ALA A 30 15.95 3.50 -22.69
CA ALA A 30 16.55 4.31 -21.63
C ALA A 30 15.67 4.37 -20.38
N LEU A 31 14.34 4.50 -20.54
CA LEU A 31 13.39 4.50 -19.44
C LEU A 31 13.35 3.16 -18.69
N ALA A 32 13.39 2.04 -19.42
CA ALA A 32 13.42 0.70 -18.83
C ALA A 32 14.76 0.39 -18.15
N GLN A 33 15.89 0.86 -18.72
CA GLN A 33 17.22 0.75 -18.12
C GLN A 33 17.32 1.60 -16.85
N ALA A 34 16.76 2.81 -16.83
CA ALA A 34 16.70 3.65 -15.63
C ALA A 34 15.95 2.95 -14.49
N ASP A 35 14.78 2.35 -14.76
CA ASP A 35 14.06 1.55 -13.76
C ASP A 35 14.87 0.34 -13.27
N CYS A 36 15.55 -0.37 -14.18
CA CYS A 36 16.42 -1.49 -13.81
C CYS A 36 17.58 -1.04 -12.92
N ALA A 37 18.23 0.08 -13.23
CA ALA A 37 19.32 0.65 -12.46
C ALA A 37 18.84 1.13 -11.07
N TYR A 38 17.69 1.81 -10.98
CA TYR A 38 17.07 2.15 -9.69
C TYR A 38 16.74 0.91 -8.86
N SER A 39 16.22 -0.16 -9.49
CA SER A 39 15.93 -1.42 -8.78
C SER A 39 17.19 -2.14 -8.25
N GLN A 40 18.34 -1.84 -8.85
CA GLN A 40 19.66 -2.40 -8.49
C GLN A 40 20.49 -1.43 -7.63
N GLN A 41 19.91 -0.34 -7.14
CA GLN A 41 20.57 0.69 -6.31
C GLN A 41 21.78 1.37 -6.98
N ARG A 42 21.84 1.39 -8.33
CA ARG A 42 22.87 2.10 -9.09
C ARG A 42 22.41 3.53 -9.39
N GLU A 43 22.45 4.40 -8.39
CA GLU A 43 21.79 5.72 -8.44
C GLU A 43 22.37 6.67 -9.50
N GLU A 44 23.70 6.75 -9.63
CA GLU A 44 24.35 7.63 -10.61
C GLU A 44 24.01 7.22 -12.05
N GLU A 45 24.12 5.93 -12.36
CA GLU A 45 23.78 5.39 -13.67
C GLU A 45 22.28 5.51 -13.97
N ALA A 46 21.43 5.25 -12.98
CA ALA A 46 19.99 5.43 -13.11
C ALA A 46 19.63 6.89 -13.40
N ARG A 47 20.32 7.84 -12.79
CA ARG A 47 20.12 9.28 -13.01
C ARG A 47 20.46 9.68 -14.44
N ASP A 48 21.59 9.21 -14.97
CA ASP A 48 22.01 9.51 -16.35
C ASP A 48 21.06 8.90 -17.38
N LEU A 49 20.66 7.64 -17.19
CA LEU A 49 19.68 6.97 -18.04
C LEU A 49 18.31 7.65 -17.99
N CYS A 50 17.90 8.11 -16.82
CA CYS A 50 16.65 8.85 -16.62
C CYS A 50 16.68 10.19 -17.35
N ALA A 51 17.78 10.94 -17.25
CA ALA A 51 17.97 12.20 -17.97
C ALA A 51 17.92 12.01 -19.49
N ARG A 52 18.60 10.97 -20.01
CA ARG A 52 18.57 10.61 -21.42
C ARG A 52 17.17 10.24 -21.90
N ALA A 53 16.42 9.49 -21.10
CA ALA A 53 15.05 9.11 -21.42
C ALA A 53 14.15 10.35 -21.54
N PHE A 54 14.11 11.21 -20.52
CA PHE A 54 13.23 12.38 -20.54
C PHE A 54 13.66 13.44 -21.56
N ALA A 55 14.95 13.61 -21.81
CA ALA A 55 15.42 14.50 -22.88
C ALA A 55 15.00 14.01 -24.27
N ALA A 56 15.07 12.70 -24.53
CA ALA A 56 14.59 12.10 -25.78
C ALA A 56 13.08 12.24 -25.91
N ALA A 57 12.35 12.04 -24.82
CA ALA A 57 10.91 12.21 -24.80
C ALA A 57 10.50 13.65 -25.12
N ARG A 58 11.21 14.65 -24.59
CA ARG A 58 10.95 16.07 -24.86
C ARG A 58 11.22 16.39 -26.33
N LYS A 59 12.37 15.94 -26.85
CA LYS A 59 12.80 16.22 -28.23
C LYS A 59 11.83 15.67 -29.27
N GLU A 60 11.30 14.47 -29.04
CA GLU A 60 10.44 13.77 -30.00
C GLU A 60 8.94 13.91 -29.66
N GLY A 61 8.58 14.68 -28.62
CA GLY A 61 7.19 14.89 -28.19
C GLY A 61 6.50 13.61 -27.73
N LEU A 62 7.26 12.69 -27.11
CA LEU A 62 6.78 11.37 -26.73
C LEU A 62 6.11 11.41 -25.36
N TRP A 63 4.84 11.05 -25.36
CA TRP A 63 4.02 11.02 -24.14
C TRP A 63 3.64 9.61 -23.72
N ILE A 64 4.04 8.55 -24.43
CA ILE A 64 3.52 7.20 -24.20
C ILE A 64 4.60 6.29 -23.58
N PRO A 65 4.49 5.94 -22.29
CA PRO A 65 5.43 5.06 -21.61
C PRO A 65 5.00 3.60 -21.79
N PHE A 66 5.19 3.04 -22.99
CA PHE A 66 4.98 1.59 -23.19
C PHE A 66 6.03 0.78 -22.40
N GLY A 67 5.62 -0.33 -21.77
CA GLY A 67 6.55 -1.30 -21.17
C GLY A 67 6.89 -1.11 -19.69
N LEU A 68 6.47 -0.01 -19.05
CA LEU A 68 6.50 0.15 -17.59
C LEU A 68 5.08 0.18 -17.03
N SER A 69 4.89 -0.43 -15.86
CA SER A 69 3.62 -0.26 -15.12
C SER A 69 3.57 1.14 -14.50
N ASN A 70 2.37 1.69 -14.30
CA ASN A 70 2.19 3.03 -13.69
C ASN A 70 2.94 3.19 -12.36
N LYS A 71 3.05 2.11 -11.57
CA LYS A 71 3.81 2.08 -10.32
C LYS A 71 5.33 2.24 -10.55
N ARG A 72 5.89 1.56 -11.55
CA ARG A 72 7.31 1.67 -11.90
C ARG A 72 7.63 3.00 -12.53
N LEU A 73 6.72 3.47 -13.39
CA LEU A 73 6.84 4.79 -13.99
C LEU A 73 6.81 5.90 -12.94
N SER A 74 5.95 5.80 -11.92
CA SER A 74 5.92 6.82 -10.88
C SER A 74 7.18 6.85 -10.01
N VAL A 75 7.89 5.73 -9.88
CA VAL A 75 9.25 5.65 -9.29
C VAL A 75 10.23 6.48 -10.08
N VAL A 76 10.31 6.21 -11.37
CA VAL A 76 11.25 6.91 -12.25
C VAL A 76 10.93 8.42 -12.27
N CYS A 77 9.66 8.81 -12.37
CA CYS A 77 9.24 10.21 -12.31
C CYS A 77 9.56 10.89 -10.97
N SER A 78 9.33 10.21 -9.84
CA SER A 78 9.58 10.79 -8.52
C SER A 78 11.08 11.04 -8.31
N ARG A 79 11.93 10.09 -8.72
CA ARG A 79 13.39 10.25 -8.67
C ARG A 79 13.90 11.30 -9.66
N ALA A 80 13.29 11.42 -10.83
CA ALA A 80 13.60 12.48 -11.78
C ALA A 80 13.31 13.88 -11.21
N LEU A 81 12.17 14.07 -10.54
CA LEU A 81 11.83 15.34 -9.89
C LEU A 81 12.80 15.70 -8.76
N GLN A 82 13.17 14.73 -7.92
CA GLN A 82 14.17 14.94 -6.85
C GLN A 82 15.54 15.32 -7.42
N ALA A 83 15.88 14.79 -8.59
CA ALA A 83 17.12 15.08 -9.31
C ALA A 83 17.06 16.32 -10.22
N GLU A 84 15.94 17.06 -10.21
CA GLU A 84 15.66 18.22 -11.09
C GLU A 84 15.82 17.92 -12.59
N ILE A 85 15.51 16.69 -13.00
CA ILE A 85 15.59 16.26 -14.40
C ILE A 85 14.28 16.58 -15.11
N GLU A 86 14.37 17.39 -16.19
CA GLU A 86 13.26 17.61 -17.14
C GLU A 86 11.91 17.92 -16.47
N LYS A 87 11.95 18.77 -15.46
CA LYS A 87 10.88 18.99 -14.48
C LYS A 87 9.51 19.22 -15.10
N GLU A 88 9.40 20.12 -16.08
CA GLU A 88 8.13 20.44 -16.75
C GLU A 88 7.55 19.24 -17.47
N MET A 89 8.40 18.46 -18.15
CA MET A 89 7.98 17.27 -18.87
C MET A 89 7.55 16.16 -17.91
N VAL A 90 8.30 15.95 -16.83
CA VAL A 90 7.98 14.93 -15.83
C VAL A 90 6.66 15.26 -15.13
N LEU A 91 6.44 16.54 -14.78
CA LEU A 91 5.17 17.00 -14.20
C LEU A 91 4.00 16.80 -15.17
N GLU A 92 4.18 17.11 -16.45
CA GLU A 92 3.15 16.91 -17.47
C GLU A 92 2.86 15.42 -17.68
N MET A 93 3.88 14.56 -17.65
CA MET A 93 3.70 13.12 -17.76
C MET A 93 3.00 12.53 -16.53
N ILE A 94 3.30 13.02 -15.32
CA ILE A 94 2.57 12.66 -14.10
C ILE A 94 1.09 13.03 -14.21
N LYS A 95 0.78 14.25 -14.68
CA LYS A 95 -0.60 14.71 -14.87
C LYS A 95 -1.34 13.88 -15.91
N ARG A 96 -0.75 13.72 -17.10
CA ARG A 96 -1.37 13.06 -18.26
C ARG A 96 -1.69 11.58 -18.01
N TRP A 97 -0.86 10.90 -17.23
CA TRP A 97 -1.03 9.48 -16.89
C TRP A 97 -1.59 9.26 -15.49
N ASN A 98 -1.98 10.33 -14.79
CA ASN A 98 -2.47 10.30 -13.41
C ASN A 98 -1.59 9.44 -12.49
N LEU A 99 -0.27 9.61 -12.61
CA LEU A 99 0.72 8.79 -11.91
C LEU A 99 0.77 9.18 -10.44
N LYS A 100 0.48 8.23 -9.57
CA LYS A 100 0.56 8.45 -8.12
C LYS A 100 2.02 8.42 -7.68
N PRO A 101 2.54 9.45 -6.98
CA PRO A 101 3.93 9.50 -6.52
C PRO A 101 4.28 8.19 -5.81
N SER A 102 5.33 7.52 -6.28
CA SER A 102 5.81 6.31 -5.62
C SER A 102 6.60 6.71 -4.38
N THR A 103 6.08 6.32 -3.23
CA THR A 103 6.80 6.38 -1.96
C THR A 103 7.92 5.33 -1.98
N ILE A 104 9.11 5.69 -2.48
CA ILE A 104 10.33 4.88 -2.24
C ILE A 104 11.05 5.33 -0.97
N ASP A 105 10.92 6.58 -0.52
CA ASP A 105 11.52 7.03 0.74
C ASP A 105 10.46 7.77 1.56
N SER A 106 9.87 7.06 2.52
CA SER A 106 8.86 7.61 3.44
C SER A 106 9.56 8.07 4.72
N ALA A 107 10.01 9.32 4.75
CA ALA A 107 10.35 10.03 6.00
C ALA A 107 9.69 11.42 6.11
N SER A 108 8.70 11.73 5.25
CA SER A 108 7.87 12.93 5.42
C SER A 108 6.49 12.66 4.85
N GLU A 109 5.45 12.79 5.68
CA GLU A 109 4.02 12.66 5.34
C GLU A 109 3.52 13.72 4.33
N PRO A 110 2.31 13.59 3.74
CA PRO A 110 1.42 12.42 3.70
C PRO A 110 1.14 11.97 2.24
N GLN A 111 0.99 10.67 2.01
CA GLN A 111 0.26 10.24 0.81
C GLN A 111 -1.21 10.73 0.96
N PRO A 112 -1.82 11.33 -0.09
CA PRO A 112 -3.09 12.05 0.02
C PRO A 112 -4.26 11.08 -0.11
N TRP A 113 -4.30 10.04 0.73
CA TRP A 113 -5.51 9.22 0.78
C TRP A 113 -6.64 10.09 1.29
N PRO A 114 -7.75 10.23 0.52
CA PRO A 114 -8.90 10.98 0.99
C PRO A 114 -9.47 10.37 2.27
N ILE A 115 -9.15 9.12 2.60
CA ILE A 115 -9.61 8.47 3.82
C ILE A 115 -8.42 7.85 4.56
N ARG A 116 -8.26 8.20 5.83
CA ARG A 116 -7.29 7.59 6.75
C ARG A 116 -8.01 7.00 7.94
N ILE A 117 -7.74 5.74 8.24
CA ILE A 117 -8.36 5.00 9.33
C ILE A 117 -7.26 4.57 10.29
N VAL A 118 -7.43 4.95 11.55
CA VAL A 118 -6.58 4.54 12.67
C VAL A 118 -7.41 3.60 13.53
N VAL A 119 -6.88 2.42 13.81
CA VAL A 119 -7.55 1.37 14.60
C VAL A 119 -6.66 0.77 15.67
N LEU A 120 -5.35 1.02 15.65
CA LEU A 120 -4.41 0.55 16.67
C LEU A 120 -4.38 1.54 17.84
N GLY A 121 -4.82 1.09 19.01
CA GLY A 121 -4.91 1.89 20.24
C GLY A 121 -6.12 2.81 20.32
N ARG A 122 -6.54 3.42 19.20
CA ARG A 122 -7.78 4.21 19.14
C ARG A 122 -8.46 4.07 17.78
N PHE A 123 -9.78 4.22 17.77
CA PHE A 123 -10.53 4.30 16.53
C PHE A 123 -10.71 5.75 16.11
N SER A 124 -10.19 6.11 14.94
CA SER A 124 -10.48 7.40 14.30
C SER A 124 -10.47 7.28 12.79
N ILE A 125 -11.33 8.06 12.13
CA ILE A 125 -11.40 8.16 10.68
C ILE A 125 -11.18 9.62 10.32
N HIS A 126 -10.31 9.89 9.37
CA HIS A 126 -10.11 11.22 8.79
C HIS A 126 -10.51 11.16 7.33
N CYS A 127 -11.42 12.03 6.92
CA CYS A 127 -11.88 12.17 5.54
C CYS A 127 -11.38 13.52 5.02
N ARG A 128 -10.50 13.52 4.02
CA ARG A 128 -9.84 14.71 3.44
C ARG A 128 -9.22 15.59 4.53
N GLU A 129 -8.46 14.96 5.43
CA GLU A 129 -7.77 15.57 6.58
C GLU A 129 -8.68 16.00 7.74
N GLU A 130 -9.99 15.98 7.59
CA GLU A 130 -10.94 16.30 8.66
C GLU A 130 -11.34 15.05 9.47
N PRO A 131 -11.29 15.10 10.81
CA PRO A 131 -11.75 13.98 11.63
C PRO A 131 -13.27 13.79 11.48
N LEU A 132 -13.67 12.57 11.09
CA LEU A 132 -15.07 12.18 11.01
C LEU A 132 -15.64 12.05 12.44
N THR A 133 -16.51 12.97 12.82
CA THR A 133 -17.17 12.92 14.13
C THR A 133 -18.31 11.90 14.08
N LEU A 134 -18.09 10.73 14.68
CA LEU A 134 -19.12 9.72 14.86
C LEU A 134 -20.01 10.10 16.04
N SER A 135 -21.26 10.48 15.78
CA SER A 135 -22.23 10.73 16.86
C SER A 135 -22.54 9.44 17.65
N ALA A 136 -23.07 9.56 18.86
CA ALA A 136 -23.56 8.41 19.64
C ALA A 136 -24.65 7.58 18.92
N LYS A 137 -25.27 8.15 17.88
CA LYS A 137 -26.25 7.49 16.98
C LYS A 137 -25.61 7.01 15.66
N ALA A 138 -24.28 6.91 15.60
CA ALA A 138 -23.59 6.45 14.40
C ALA A 138 -24.12 5.08 13.94
N PRO A 139 -24.28 4.88 12.62
CA PRO A 139 -24.88 3.67 12.12
C PRO A 139 -23.95 2.47 12.36
N LYS A 140 -24.36 1.56 13.26
CA LYS A 140 -23.55 0.39 13.68
C LYS A 140 -23.16 -0.52 12.52
N LYS A 141 -24.10 -0.86 11.63
CA LYS A 141 -23.87 -1.81 10.52
C LYS A 141 -22.82 -1.34 9.50
N PRO A 142 -22.79 -0.08 9.04
CA PRO A 142 -21.67 0.44 8.23
C PRO A 142 -20.31 0.31 8.90
N LEU A 143 -20.22 0.56 10.21
CA LEU A 143 -18.96 0.46 10.95
C LEU A 143 -18.54 -1.01 11.21
N GLU A 144 -19.50 -1.90 11.43
CA GLU A 144 -19.27 -3.36 11.45
C GLU A 144 -18.75 -3.85 10.10
N LEU A 145 -19.38 -3.42 8.99
CA LEU A 145 -18.90 -3.72 7.64
C LEU A 145 -17.48 -3.19 7.43
N LEU A 146 -17.21 -1.95 7.85
CA LEU A 146 -15.86 -1.38 7.76
C LEU A 146 -14.84 -2.23 8.49
N SER A 147 -15.12 -2.62 9.74
CA SER A 147 -14.25 -3.52 10.50
C SER A 147 -14.03 -4.86 9.80
N LEU A 148 -15.10 -5.45 9.25
CA LEU A 148 -15.01 -6.70 8.51
C LEU A 148 -14.10 -6.57 7.28
N LEU A 149 -14.21 -5.48 6.52
CA LEU A 149 -13.35 -5.21 5.36
C LEU A 149 -11.90 -4.94 5.76
N ILE A 150 -11.65 -4.28 6.90
CA ILE A 150 -10.30 -4.07 7.43
C ILE A 150 -9.66 -5.41 7.80
N CYS A 151 -10.40 -6.28 8.50
CA CYS A 151 -9.93 -7.61 8.87
C CYS A 151 -9.67 -8.51 7.65
N ALA A 152 -10.46 -8.34 6.58
CA ALA A 152 -10.30 -9.08 5.33
C ALA A 152 -9.05 -8.65 4.53
N GLY A 153 -8.57 -7.42 4.74
CA GLY A 153 -7.38 -6.89 4.08
C GLY A 153 -7.56 -6.66 2.59
N GLN A 154 -6.45 -6.64 1.85
CA GLN A 154 -6.44 -6.28 0.41
C GLN A 154 -7.18 -7.27 -0.50
N ASN A 155 -7.36 -8.52 -0.05
CA ASN A 155 -8.08 -9.53 -0.84
C ASN A 155 -9.60 -9.40 -0.71
N GLY A 156 -10.07 -8.62 0.27
CA GLY A 156 -11.49 -8.46 0.53
C GLY A 156 -12.18 -9.74 1.01
N ILE A 157 -13.49 -9.72 0.95
CA ILE A 157 -14.38 -10.78 1.41
C ILE A 157 -15.50 -10.99 0.39
N LEU A 158 -15.90 -12.25 0.17
CA LEU A 158 -17.07 -12.58 -0.64
C LEU A 158 -18.31 -11.87 -0.10
N ARG A 159 -19.17 -11.38 -1.00
CA ARG A 159 -20.40 -10.65 -0.63
C ARG A 159 -21.33 -11.49 0.22
N GLU A 160 -21.52 -12.74 -0.15
CA GLU A 160 -22.35 -13.71 0.56
C GLU A 160 -21.82 -13.91 1.98
N THR A 161 -20.51 -14.18 2.11
CA THR A 161 -19.86 -14.32 3.42
C THR A 161 -19.92 -13.04 4.26
N ALA A 162 -19.84 -11.86 3.65
CA ALA A 162 -19.99 -10.60 4.35
C ALA A 162 -21.43 -10.40 4.87
N ALA A 163 -22.43 -10.77 4.05
CA ALA A 163 -23.83 -10.71 4.44
C ALA A 163 -24.13 -11.65 5.61
N ASP A 164 -23.67 -12.90 5.54
CA ASP A 164 -23.87 -13.91 6.59
C ASP A 164 -23.23 -13.49 7.92
N LYS A 165 -22.03 -12.89 7.86
CA LYS A 165 -21.33 -12.40 9.07
C LYS A 165 -22.01 -11.21 9.71
N LEU A 166 -22.63 -10.34 8.92
CA LEU A 166 -23.27 -9.11 9.42
C LEU A 166 -24.73 -9.35 9.82
N TRP A 167 -25.42 -10.31 9.21
CA TRP A 167 -26.82 -10.63 9.51
C TRP A 167 -27.04 -12.14 9.58
N PRO A 168 -26.48 -12.83 10.60
CA PRO A 168 -26.55 -14.29 10.71
C PRO A 168 -27.99 -14.81 10.81
N ASP A 169 -28.91 -14.00 11.34
CA ASP A 169 -30.31 -14.38 11.54
C ASP A 169 -31.22 -14.00 10.36
N SER A 170 -30.66 -13.49 9.26
CA SER A 170 -31.44 -13.08 8.07
C SER A 170 -31.34 -14.12 6.96
N ASP A 171 -32.44 -14.31 6.25
CA ASP A 171 -32.46 -15.09 5.01
C ASP A 171 -31.51 -14.47 3.96
N GLY A 172 -30.88 -15.31 3.12
CA GLY A 172 -29.73 -14.92 2.28
C GLY A 172 -30.03 -13.73 1.36
N ASP A 173 -31.18 -13.76 0.69
CA ASP A 173 -31.64 -12.68 -0.18
C ASP A 173 -31.88 -11.36 0.57
N ARG A 174 -32.40 -11.45 1.80
CA ARG A 174 -32.62 -10.27 2.67
C ARG A 174 -31.28 -9.73 3.16
N ALA A 175 -30.34 -10.60 3.52
CA ALA A 175 -29.00 -10.23 3.98
C ALA A 175 -28.21 -9.53 2.85
N ILE A 176 -28.27 -10.02 1.61
CA ILE A 176 -27.62 -9.38 0.45
C ILE A 176 -28.20 -7.99 0.16
N ARG A 177 -29.53 -7.83 0.22
CA ARG A 177 -30.17 -6.50 0.06
C ARG A 177 -29.74 -5.53 1.17
N ALA A 178 -29.66 -6.01 2.40
CA ALA A 178 -29.17 -5.23 3.54
C ALA A 178 -27.69 -4.85 3.38
N LEU A 179 -26.86 -5.77 2.86
CA LEU A 179 -25.45 -5.53 2.55
C LEU A 179 -25.29 -4.41 1.53
N ASN A 180 -26.02 -4.46 0.41
CA ASN A 180 -25.95 -3.42 -0.63
C ASN A 180 -26.27 -2.04 -0.05
N THR A 181 -27.37 -1.95 0.71
CA THR A 181 -27.76 -0.72 1.40
C THR A 181 -26.68 -0.23 2.36
N THR A 182 -26.03 -1.16 3.09
CA THR A 182 -24.98 -0.85 4.05
C THR A 182 -23.68 -0.39 3.37
N VAL A 183 -23.31 -0.98 2.23
CA VAL A 183 -22.19 -0.52 1.38
C VAL A 183 -22.43 0.93 0.93
N HIS A 184 -23.63 1.24 0.42
CA HIS A 184 -23.97 2.61 0.03
C HIS A 184 -23.90 3.58 1.22
N ARG A 185 -24.40 3.18 2.40
CA ARG A 185 -24.30 4.00 3.61
C ARG A 185 -22.85 4.20 4.07
N LEU A 186 -22.00 3.19 3.96
CA LEU A 186 -20.58 3.29 4.30
C LEU A 186 -19.85 4.25 3.36
N ARG A 187 -20.08 4.16 2.05
CA ARG A 187 -19.55 5.11 1.06
C ARG A 187 -19.93 6.56 1.38
N ARG A 188 -21.22 6.80 1.68
CA ARG A 188 -21.70 8.13 2.08
C ARG A 188 -21.11 8.60 3.41
N LEU A 189 -20.97 7.70 4.39
CA LEU A 189 -20.37 8.02 5.69
C LEU A 189 -18.91 8.48 5.53
N LEU A 190 -18.18 7.87 4.60
CA LEU A 190 -16.78 8.20 4.32
C LEU A 190 -16.61 9.31 3.27
N GLY A 191 -17.70 9.82 2.69
CA GLY A 191 -17.68 10.88 1.69
C GLY A 191 -17.03 10.48 0.35
N ASP A 192 -16.99 9.18 0.04
CA ASP A 192 -16.30 8.65 -1.13
C ASP A 192 -16.98 7.36 -1.64
N ASP A 193 -17.51 7.41 -2.86
CA ASP A 193 -18.17 6.26 -3.48
C ASP A 193 -17.19 5.16 -3.90
N GLU A 194 -15.92 5.48 -4.13
CA GLU A 194 -14.90 4.54 -4.58
C GLU A 194 -14.15 3.86 -3.42
N VAL A 195 -14.42 4.25 -2.16
CA VAL A 195 -13.71 3.69 -1.00
C VAL A 195 -13.98 2.20 -0.80
N VAL A 196 -15.19 1.73 -1.12
CA VAL A 196 -15.51 0.30 -1.13
C VAL A 196 -15.54 -0.13 -2.59
N ALA A 197 -14.57 -0.95 -2.99
CA ALA A 197 -14.53 -1.56 -4.31
C ALA A 197 -15.24 -2.91 -4.31
N GLN A 198 -15.82 -3.25 -5.46
CA GLN A 198 -16.39 -4.56 -5.71
C GLN A 198 -15.75 -5.17 -6.96
N GLN A 199 -15.11 -6.33 -6.81
CA GLN A 199 -14.44 -7.01 -7.92
C GLN A 199 -14.53 -8.53 -7.73
N GLY A 200 -14.93 -9.26 -8.78
CA GLY A 200 -14.98 -10.73 -8.76
C GLY A 200 -15.80 -11.31 -7.59
N GLY A 201 -16.96 -10.71 -7.29
CA GLY A 201 -17.82 -11.14 -6.16
C GLY A 201 -17.33 -10.74 -4.77
N HIS A 202 -16.16 -10.09 -4.66
CA HIS A 202 -15.60 -9.64 -3.40
C HIS A 202 -15.88 -8.16 -3.13
N LEU A 203 -16.01 -7.80 -1.86
CA LEU A 203 -15.97 -6.44 -1.35
C LEU A 203 -14.64 -6.20 -0.64
N MET A 204 -14.02 -5.05 -0.88
CA MET A 204 -12.76 -4.63 -0.28
C MET A 204 -12.70 -3.12 -0.12
N LEU A 205 -11.88 -2.62 0.81
CA LEU A 205 -11.54 -1.20 0.77
C LEU A 205 -10.52 -0.97 -0.35
N ASN A 206 -10.75 0.11 -1.09
CA ASN A 206 -9.87 0.53 -2.14
C ASN A 206 -8.61 1.16 -1.54
N LYS A 207 -7.49 0.44 -1.59
CA LYS A 207 -6.17 0.87 -1.10
C LYS A 207 -5.66 2.18 -1.72
N GLU A 208 -6.23 2.58 -2.85
CA GLU A 208 -5.90 3.82 -3.52
C GLU A 208 -6.65 5.03 -2.94
N ARG A 209 -7.72 4.79 -2.19
CA ARG A 209 -8.59 5.80 -1.57
C ARG A 209 -8.48 5.79 -0.05
N CYS A 210 -8.10 4.65 0.52
CA CYS A 210 -8.08 4.41 1.96
C CYS A 210 -6.71 3.94 2.44
N TRP A 211 -6.21 4.59 3.49
CA TRP A 211 -5.10 4.10 4.30
C TRP A 211 -5.60 3.58 5.65
N VAL A 212 -4.98 2.50 6.12
CA VAL A 212 -5.27 1.91 7.43
C VAL A 212 -3.96 1.62 8.13
N ASP A 213 -3.78 2.12 9.35
CA ASP A 213 -2.57 1.97 10.17
C ASP A 213 -2.17 0.49 10.36
N CYS A 214 -3.13 -0.40 10.63
CA CYS A 214 -2.88 -1.81 10.85
C CYS A 214 -2.33 -2.52 9.60
N TRP A 215 -2.74 -2.09 8.40
CA TRP A 215 -2.21 -2.63 7.14
C TRP A 215 -0.78 -2.16 6.89
N ARG A 216 -0.45 -0.91 7.22
CA ARG A 216 0.93 -0.40 7.14
C ARG A 216 1.81 -1.13 8.14
N PHE A 217 1.35 -1.27 9.37
CA PHE A 217 2.03 -2.04 10.41
C PHE A 217 2.33 -3.47 9.96
N GLN A 218 1.32 -4.21 9.48
CA GLN A 218 1.49 -5.57 8.95
C GLN A 218 2.51 -5.64 7.82
N SER A 219 2.47 -4.68 6.89
CA SER A 219 3.44 -4.62 5.79
C SER A 219 4.86 -4.40 6.29
N LEU A 220 5.07 -3.58 7.32
CA LEU A 220 6.40 -3.33 7.89
C LEU A 220 6.88 -4.54 8.71
N ALA A 221 6.00 -5.14 9.51
CA ALA A 221 6.29 -6.36 10.26
C ALA A 221 6.66 -7.55 9.35
N HIS A 222 6.07 -7.62 8.14
CA HIS A 222 6.47 -8.62 7.16
C HIS A 222 7.84 -8.29 6.54
N ARG A 223 8.11 -7.01 6.25
CA ARG A 223 9.38 -6.55 5.68
C ARG A 223 10.56 -6.71 6.65
N SER A 224 10.35 -6.55 7.96
CA SER A 224 11.41 -6.73 8.96
C SER A 224 11.93 -8.16 9.03
N LYS A 225 11.13 -9.15 8.63
CA LYS A 225 11.55 -10.56 8.53
C LYS A 225 12.28 -10.90 7.23
N GLY A 226 12.25 -10.01 6.23
CA GLY A 226 12.90 -10.21 4.94
C GLY A 226 14.40 -9.92 4.98
N PRO A 227 15.15 -10.29 3.93
CA PRO A 227 16.55 -9.93 3.81
C PRO A 227 16.67 -8.42 3.57
N VAL A 228 16.98 -7.68 4.63
CA VAL A 228 17.25 -6.23 4.61
C VAL A 228 18.56 -5.93 5.33
N GLN A 229 19.24 -4.86 4.95
CA GLN A 229 20.42 -4.39 5.67
C GLN A 229 20.04 -4.02 7.12
N PRO A 230 20.92 -4.24 8.11
CA PRO A 230 20.62 -4.00 9.53
C PRO A 230 20.06 -2.59 9.83
N GLU A 231 20.70 -1.55 9.30
CA GLU A 231 20.25 -0.15 9.49
C GLU A 231 18.85 0.11 8.91
N THR A 232 18.49 -0.59 7.83
CA THR A 232 17.16 -0.51 7.23
C THR A 232 16.15 -1.31 8.05
N ALA A 233 16.56 -2.44 8.62
CA ALA A 233 15.73 -3.26 9.51
C ALA A 233 15.33 -2.46 10.76
N GLU A 234 16.28 -1.78 11.39
CA GLU A 234 16.03 -0.93 12.56
C GLU A 234 15.00 0.17 12.27
N LYS A 235 15.15 0.89 11.15
CA LYS A 235 14.18 1.92 10.73
C LYS A 235 12.78 1.33 10.47
N ILE A 236 12.70 0.18 9.80
CA ILE A 236 11.43 -0.51 9.53
C ILE A 236 10.75 -0.94 10.83
N CYS A 237 11.51 -1.51 11.77
CA CYS A 237 10.98 -1.91 13.06
C CYS A 237 10.53 -0.70 13.90
N ALA A 238 11.33 0.37 13.93
CA ALA A 238 10.96 1.61 14.62
C ALA A 238 9.66 2.21 14.07
N GLU A 239 9.50 2.28 12.74
CA GLU A 239 8.26 2.75 12.11
C GLU A 239 7.08 1.82 12.47
N ALA A 240 7.26 0.50 12.41
CA ALA A 240 6.21 -0.46 12.75
C ALA A 240 5.74 -0.29 14.21
N LEU A 241 6.68 -0.20 15.16
CA LEU A 241 6.37 0.00 16.57
C LEU A 241 5.67 1.34 16.81
N SER A 242 6.02 2.40 16.08
CA SER A 242 5.35 3.71 16.17
C SER A 242 3.88 3.69 15.73
N LEU A 243 3.48 2.75 14.86
CA LEU A 243 2.10 2.59 14.42
C LEU A 243 1.25 1.76 15.40
N TYR A 244 1.88 0.84 16.13
CA TYR A 244 1.18 -0.01 17.11
C TYR A 244 1.06 0.70 18.46
N GLN A 245 0.04 1.55 18.58
CA GLN A 245 -0.24 2.34 19.79
C GLN A 245 -1.17 1.65 20.79
N GLY A 246 -1.56 0.40 20.52
CA GLY A 246 -2.41 -0.41 21.38
C GLY A 246 -3.27 -1.41 20.59
N GLU A 247 -4.22 -2.04 21.28
CA GLU A 247 -5.08 -3.07 20.71
C GLU A 247 -5.96 -2.57 19.55
N TYR A 248 -6.39 -3.51 18.71
CA TYR A 248 -7.30 -3.24 17.62
C TYR A 248 -8.69 -2.85 18.15
N SER A 249 -9.06 -1.60 17.95
CA SER A 249 -10.16 -0.94 18.67
C SER A 249 -11.56 -1.12 18.07
N ILE A 250 -11.69 -1.74 16.89
CA ILE A 250 -12.98 -1.86 16.18
C ILE A 250 -13.52 -3.30 16.14
N GLY A 251 -13.77 -3.89 17.30
CA GLY A 251 -14.27 -5.26 17.41
C GLY A 251 -15.73 -5.46 16.97
N TYR A 252 -16.64 -4.57 17.40
CA TYR A 252 -18.10 -4.66 17.23
C TYR A 252 -18.71 -6.08 17.45
N GLY A 253 -18.08 -6.91 18.31
CA GLY A 253 -18.52 -8.29 18.56
C GLY A 253 -18.24 -9.28 17.43
N LEU A 254 -17.51 -8.88 16.37
CA LEU A 254 -17.16 -9.76 15.26
C LEU A 254 -16.02 -10.70 15.65
N SER A 255 -16.23 -12.01 15.53
CA SER A 255 -15.17 -13.02 15.76
C SER A 255 -13.96 -12.85 14.84
N ALA A 256 -14.18 -12.33 13.63
CA ALA A 256 -13.11 -11.98 12.69
C ALA A 256 -12.18 -10.89 13.26
N ALA A 257 -12.73 -9.91 13.98
CA ALA A 257 -11.96 -8.84 14.58
C ALA A 257 -11.11 -9.33 15.76
N VAL A 258 -11.65 -10.23 16.59
CA VAL A 258 -10.88 -10.87 17.69
C VAL A 258 -9.68 -11.64 17.13
N ARG A 259 -9.91 -12.48 16.10
CA ARG A 259 -8.80 -13.20 15.44
C ARG A 259 -7.77 -12.25 14.83
N TYR A 260 -8.22 -11.19 14.17
CA TYR A 260 -7.34 -10.23 13.53
C TYR A 260 -6.51 -9.43 14.55
N ALA A 261 -7.11 -9.04 15.68
CA ALA A 261 -6.42 -8.40 16.80
C ALA A 261 -5.28 -9.28 17.34
N ASN A 262 -5.56 -10.58 17.59
CA ASN A 262 -4.54 -11.53 18.04
C ASN A 262 -3.40 -11.70 17.01
N GLN A 263 -3.73 -11.73 15.71
CA GLN A 263 -2.73 -11.79 14.66
C GLN A 263 -1.84 -10.53 14.63
N LEU A 264 -2.42 -9.35 14.80
CA LEU A 264 -1.68 -8.08 14.90
C LEU A 264 -0.76 -8.06 16.12
N HIS A 265 -1.24 -8.55 17.27
CA HIS A 265 -0.44 -8.67 18.47
C HIS A 265 0.76 -9.61 18.28
N ASN A 266 0.57 -10.76 17.62
CA ASN A 266 1.68 -11.68 17.32
C ASN A 266 2.73 -11.02 16.40
N TYR A 267 2.31 -10.26 15.39
CA TYR A 267 3.25 -9.49 14.58
C TYR A 267 4.01 -8.43 15.37
N TRP A 268 3.37 -7.83 16.38
CA TRP A 268 4.03 -6.87 17.26
C TRP A 268 5.10 -7.56 18.11
N LEU A 269 4.79 -8.72 18.70
CA LEU A 269 5.77 -9.53 19.43
C LEU A 269 6.97 -9.90 18.56
N ASP A 270 6.72 -10.30 17.31
CA ASP A 270 7.79 -10.62 16.35
C ASP A 270 8.70 -9.40 16.06
N VAL A 271 8.11 -8.22 15.88
CA VAL A 271 8.86 -6.98 15.63
C VAL A 271 9.66 -6.58 16.87
N VAL A 272 9.07 -6.65 18.07
CA VAL A 272 9.78 -6.39 19.33
C VAL A 272 10.96 -7.34 19.49
N ALA A 273 10.76 -8.64 19.31
CA ALA A 273 11.82 -9.63 19.42
C ALA A 273 12.98 -9.37 18.45
N ALA A 274 12.70 -8.88 17.23
CA ALA A 274 13.72 -8.50 16.26
C ALA A 274 14.51 -7.24 16.63
N THR A 275 13.99 -6.38 17.52
CA THR A 275 14.67 -5.17 18.01
C THR A 275 15.46 -5.38 19.31
N LEU A 276 15.17 -6.46 20.03
CA LEU A 276 15.86 -6.75 21.28
C LEU A 276 17.26 -7.32 21.01
N PRO A 277 18.27 -6.99 21.86
CA PRO A 277 19.53 -7.71 21.87
C PRO A 277 19.28 -9.22 22.03
N ALA A 278 20.11 -10.07 21.40
CA ALA A 278 19.93 -11.53 21.40
C ALA A 278 19.86 -12.17 22.81
N SER A 279 20.32 -11.47 23.84
CA SER A 279 20.20 -11.83 25.26
C SER A 279 18.82 -11.53 25.84
N ALA A 280 18.14 -10.46 25.41
CA ALA A 280 16.83 -10.04 25.89
C ALA A 280 15.66 -10.71 25.13
N ALA A 281 15.86 -11.04 23.84
CA ALA A 281 14.84 -11.70 23.01
C ALA A 281 14.42 -13.09 23.54
N ARG A 282 15.33 -13.81 24.21
CA ARG A 282 15.05 -15.14 24.81
C ARG A 282 14.14 -15.07 26.04
N GLY A 283 14.26 -14.04 26.88
CA GLY A 283 13.40 -13.87 28.06
C GLY A 283 12.00 -13.36 27.71
N PHE A 284 11.92 -12.43 26.75
CA PHE A 284 10.65 -11.77 26.41
C PHE A 284 9.63 -12.70 25.74
N SER A 285 10.09 -13.65 24.91
CA SER A 285 9.22 -14.66 24.27
C SER A 285 8.60 -15.61 25.30
N GLU A 286 9.36 -16.02 26.32
CA GLU A 286 8.86 -16.89 27.39
C GLU A 286 7.88 -16.17 28.32
N ASP A 287 8.12 -14.90 28.61
CA ASP A 287 7.27 -14.09 29.50
C ASP A 287 5.98 -13.62 28.81
N ALA A 288 6.04 -13.22 27.53
CA ALA A 288 4.85 -12.93 26.72
C ALA A 288 3.96 -14.17 26.58
N GLY A 289 4.55 -15.36 26.36
CA GLY A 289 3.82 -16.63 26.32
C GLY A 289 3.26 -17.12 27.67
N ARG A 290 3.77 -16.60 28.80
CA ARG A 290 3.20 -16.83 30.15
C ARG A 290 2.02 -15.92 30.44
N ALA A 291 2.11 -14.64 30.07
CA ALA A 291 1.02 -13.68 30.25
C ALA A 291 -0.25 -14.08 29.45
N ILE A 292 -0.08 -14.61 28.24
CA ILE A 292 -1.19 -15.11 27.39
C ILE A 292 -1.89 -16.35 28.00
N ARG A 293 -1.23 -17.12 28.85
CA ARG A 293 -1.84 -18.29 29.52
C ARG A 293 -2.57 -17.93 30.82
N GLN A 294 -2.42 -16.70 31.30
CA GLN A 294 -2.97 -16.23 32.57
C GLN A 294 -4.07 -15.16 32.41
N ALA A 295 -4.32 -14.68 31.19
CA ALA A 295 -5.41 -13.76 30.82
C ALA A 295 -6.49 -14.50 30.02
#